data_AF-A0A1I7XMT3-F1
#
_entry.id   AF-A0A1I7XMT3-F1
#
_cell.length_a   1.000
_cell.length_b   1.000
_cell.length_c   1.000
_cell.angle_alpha   90.00
_cell.angle_beta   90.00
_cell.angle_gamma   90.00
#
_symmetry.space_group_name_H-M   'P 1'
#
loop_
_entity.id
_entity.type
_entity.pdbx_description
1 polymer ?
#
loop_
_entity_poly.entity_id
_entity_poly.type
_entity_poly.pdbx_seq_one_letter_code
_entity_poly.pdbx_strand_id
1 'polypeptide(L)'
;MNIGFVEGLKLYPWECFIFHDVDLLPEDDRNLYTCPTQPRHMSVAIDKFSYKLPYGSIFGGISAMTTSQLRAINGFSNDYWGWGGEDDDLSERVRLAGFKIARYPGKIARYKMIKHNSESSNPINKSFGKRSKKRFKKGDSVLNIIID
;
A
#
# COMPACT_ATOMS: atom_id res chain seq x y z
N MET A 1 6.73 -5.50 -4.44
CA MET A 1 6.35 -4.09 -4.68
C MET A 1 7.57 -3.19 -4.92
N ASN A 2 8.54 -3.09 -4.00
CA ASN A 2 9.75 -2.27 -4.19
C ASN A 2 10.49 -2.51 -5.53
N ILE A 3 10.62 -3.77 -5.97
CA ILE A 3 11.24 -4.12 -7.26
C ILE A 3 10.54 -3.41 -8.43
N GLY A 4 9.20 -3.46 -8.48
CA GLY A 4 8.43 -2.84 -9.55
C GLY A 4 8.58 -1.31 -9.59
N PHE A 5 8.74 -0.66 -8.44
CA PHE A 5 9.05 0.77 -8.39
C PHE A 5 10.42 1.08 -8.99
N VAL A 6 11.45 0.34 -8.60
CA VAL A 6 12.83 0.54 -9.06
C VAL A 6 12.96 0.24 -10.56
N GLU A 7 12.48 -0.92 -11.01
CA GLU A 7 12.58 -1.31 -12.42
C GLU A 7 11.68 -0.45 -13.32
N GLY A 8 10.50 -0.04 -12.83
CA GLY A 8 9.61 0.85 -13.58
C GLY A 8 10.28 2.18 -13.90
N LEU A 9 11.02 2.76 -12.93
CA LEU A 9 11.76 4.01 -13.12
C LEU A 9 12.91 3.92 -14.14
N LYS A 10 13.42 2.72 -14.44
CA LYS A 10 14.42 2.53 -15.50
C LYS A 10 13.82 2.63 -16.90
N LEU A 11 12.52 2.37 -17.03
CA LEU A 11 11.82 2.42 -18.32
C LEU A 11 11.36 3.84 -18.66
N TYR A 12 10.77 4.53 -17.68
CA TYR A 12 10.23 5.89 -17.84
C TYR A 12 10.27 6.66 -16.51
N PRO A 13 10.30 8.00 -16.55
CA PRO A 13 10.23 8.84 -15.35
C PRO A 13 8.79 8.90 -14.80
N TRP A 14 8.26 7.77 -14.36
CA TRP A 14 6.91 7.70 -13.80
C TRP A 14 6.80 8.60 -12.57
N GLU A 15 5.70 9.35 -12.49
CA GLU A 15 5.39 10.24 -11.37
C GLU A 15 4.41 9.63 -10.37
N CYS A 16 3.69 8.58 -10.79
CA CYS A 16 2.64 7.92 -10.03
C CYS A 16 2.79 6.40 -10.13
N PHE A 17 2.71 5.74 -8.98
CA PHE A 17 2.74 4.29 -8.87
C PHE A 17 1.49 3.80 -8.16
N ILE A 18 0.87 2.78 -8.73
CA ILE A 18 -0.31 2.13 -8.18
C ILE A 18 0.06 0.67 -7.91
N PHE A 19 0.04 0.29 -6.65
CA PHE A 19 0.24 -1.10 -6.21
C PHE A 19 -1.13 -1.73 -6.09
N HIS A 20 -1.31 -2.86 -6.76
CA HIS A 20 -2.63 -3.38 -7.03
C HIS A 20 -2.63 -4.90 -6.97
N ASP A 21 -3.41 -5.47 -6.05
CA ASP A 21 -3.61 -6.91 -6.01
C ASP A 21 -4.34 -7.39 -7.26
N VAL A 22 -3.83 -8.44 -7.89
CA VAL A 22 -4.33 -8.95 -9.19
C VAL A 22 -5.76 -9.50 -9.11
N ASP A 23 -6.22 -9.83 -7.90
CA ASP A 23 -7.52 -10.44 -7.65
C ASP A 23 -8.62 -9.41 -7.31
N LEU A 24 -8.32 -8.12 -7.28
CA LEU A 24 -9.30 -7.07 -7.03
C LEU A 24 -9.68 -6.39 -8.35
N LEU A 25 -10.97 -6.18 -8.60
CA LEU A 25 -11.46 -5.49 -9.80
C LEU A 25 -12.32 -4.29 -9.40
N PRO A 26 -12.03 -3.07 -9.89
CA PRO A 26 -12.84 -1.89 -9.56
C PRO A 26 -14.25 -2.04 -10.16
N GLU A 27 -15.26 -1.72 -9.38
CA GLU A 27 -16.67 -1.80 -9.81
C GLU A 27 -17.20 -0.46 -10.39
N ASP A 28 -16.41 0.61 -10.32
CA ASP A 28 -16.81 1.97 -10.69
C ASP A 28 -15.64 2.74 -11.33
N ASP A 29 -15.87 3.32 -12.51
CA ASP A 29 -14.86 4.01 -13.31
C ASP A 29 -14.48 5.40 -12.76
N ARG A 30 -15.25 5.93 -11.79
CA ARG A 30 -14.93 7.19 -11.10
C ARG A 30 -13.85 7.01 -10.05
N ASN A 31 -13.47 5.77 -9.73
CA ASN A 31 -12.33 5.47 -8.87
C ASN A 31 -11.02 5.61 -9.68
N LEU A 32 -10.61 6.85 -9.94
CA LEU A 32 -9.51 7.15 -10.85
C LEU A 32 -8.16 6.62 -10.36
N TYR A 33 -7.48 5.91 -11.26
CA TYR A 33 -6.13 5.35 -11.10
C TYR A 33 -5.08 6.45 -11.29
N THR A 34 -5.02 7.33 -10.30
CA THR A 34 -4.16 8.52 -10.26
C THR A 34 -3.67 8.75 -8.84
N CYS A 35 -2.56 9.46 -8.71
CA CYS A 35 -1.98 9.81 -7.42
C CYS A 35 -2.38 11.24 -7.05
N PRO A 36 -3.13 11.47 -5.96
CA PRO A 36 -3.39 12.82 -5.47
C PRO A 36 -2.24 13.30 -4.57
N THR A 37 -2.39 14.50 -3.99
CA THR A 37 -1.39 15.12 -3.11
C THR A 37 -1.04 14.28 -1.88
N GLN A 38 -1.94 13.40 -1.46
CA GLN A 38 -1.78 12.48 -0.33
C GLN A 38 -1.79 11.03 -0.83
N PRO A 39 -1.05 10.09 -0.22
CA PRO A 39 -1.17 8.66 -0.52
C PRO A 39 -2.63 8.19 -0.47
N ARG A 40 -3.09 7.51 -1.51
CA ARG A 40 -4.50 7.12 -1.64
C ARG A 40 -4.69 5.63 -1.43
N HIS A 41 -5.63 5.26 -0.56
CA HIS A 41 -6.18 3.91 -0.50
C HIS A 41 -7.37 3.82 -1.44
N MET A 42 -7.31 2.93 -2.43
CA MET A 42 -8.33 2.84 -3.47
C MET A 42 -9.39 1.78 -3.15
N SER A 43 -9.03 0.66 -2.52
CA SER A 43 -9.94 -0.45 -2.18
C SER A 43 -10.72 -0.24 -0.86
N VAL A 44 -11.48 0.85 -0.77
CA VAL A 44 -12.20 1.22 0.46
C VAL A 44 -13.32 0.23 0.80
N ALA A 45 -13.99 -0.31 -0.21
CA ALA A 45 -15.15 -1.18 -0.05
C ALA A 45 -15.01 -2.44 -0.92
N ILE A 46 -14.50 -3.53 -0.35
CA ILE A 46 -14.35 -4.82 -1.03
C ILE A 46 -15.54 -5.72 -0.70
N ASP A 47 -16.08 -6.44 -1.68
CA ASP A 47 -17.22 -7.36 -1.53
C ASP A 47 -17.00 -8.44 -0.45
N LYS A 48 -15.78 -9.00 -0.36
CA LYS A 48 -15.36 -9.94 0.69
C LYS A 48 -15.60 -9.41 2.10
N PHE A 49 -15.50 -8.10 2.30
CA PHE A 49 -15.75 -7.43 3.58
C PHE A 49 -17.13 -6.77 3.63
N SER A 50 -18.08 -7.28 2.84
CA SER A 50 -19.43 -6.74 2.72
C SER A 50 -19.45 -5.25 2.37
N TYR A 51 -18.50 -4.81 1.52
CA TYR A 51 -18.31 -3.41 1.13
C TYR A 51 -18.09 -2.45 2.30
N LYS A 52 -17.53 -2.94 3.41
CA LYS A 52 -17.16 -2.14 4.58
C LYS A 52 -15.65 -2.07 4.71
N LEU A 53 -15.16 -0.90 5.15
CA LEU A 53 -13.75 -0.72 5.47
C LEU A 53 -13.43 -1.53 6.74
N PRO A 54 -12.48 -2.49 6.70
CA PRO A 54 -12.22 -3.35 7.85
C PRO A 54 -11.73 -2.58 9.09
N TYR A 55 -10.85 -1.60 8.89
CA TYR A 55 -10.35 -0.70 9.94
C TYR A 55 -9.74 0.58 9.35
N GLY A 56 -9.65 1.65 10.15
CA GLY A 56 -9.33 3.00 9.64
C GLY A 56 -7.93 3.18 9.06
N SER A 57 -6.95 2.40 9.51
CA SER A 57 -5.55 2.44 9.05
C SER A 57 -5.25 1.46 7.92
N ILE A 58 -6.22 0.70 7.41
CA ILE A 58 -5.95 -0.23 6.31
C ILE A 58 -5.45 0.51 5.06
N PHE A 59 -4.38 -0.01 4.47
CA PHE A 59 -3.74 0.58 3.30
C PHE A 59 -3.32 -0.47 2.24
N GLY A 60 -3.82 -1.70 2.39
CA GLY A 60 -3.62 -2.82 1.46
C GLY A 60 -4.66 -2.91 0.35
N GLY A 61 -4.57 -3.96 -0.48
CA GLY A 61 -5.41 -4.15 -1.65
C GLY A 61 -4.95 -3.30 -2.84
N ILE A 62 -5.30 -2.02 -2.83
CA ILE A 62 -4.84 -1.05 -3.82
C ILE A 62 -4.43 0.26 -3.14
N SER A 63 -3.18 0.66 -3.38
CA SER A 63 -2.64 1.94 -2.94
C SER A 63 -2.00 2.71 -4.10
N ALA A 64 -2.19 4.03 -4.11
CA ALA A 64 -1.59 4.93 -5.09
C ALA A 64 -0.72 5.97 -4.39
N MET A 65 0.52 6.11 -4.84
CA MET A 65 1.50 7.04 -4.30
C MET A 65 2.36 7.64 -5.41
N THR A 66 2.67 8.93 -5.28
CA THR A 66 3.62 9.56 -6.18
C THR A 66 5.04 9.03 -5.94
N THR A 67 5.91 9.20 -6.93
CA THR A 67 7.33 8.84 -6.81
C THR A 67 8.00 9.54 -5.62
N SER A 68 7.65 10.81 -5.37
CA SER A 68 8.17 11.56 -4.22
C SER A 68 7.62 11.04 -2.88
N GLN A 69 6.34 10.67 -2.81
CA GLN A 69 5.77 10.05 -1.61
C GLN A 69 6.43 8.71 -1.31
N LEU A 70 6.64 7.85 -2.32
CA LEU A 70 7.31 6.56 -2.15
C LEU A 70 8.74 6.70 -1.65
N ARG A 71 9.50 7.66 -2.20
CA ARG A 71 10.84 7.99 -1.70
C ARG A 71 10.80 8.50 -0.26
N ALA A 72 9.87 9.40 0.06
CA ALA A 72 9.74 9.99 1.38
C ALA A 72 9.40 8.96 2.49
N ILE A 73 8.62 7.93 2.15
CA ILE A 73 8.32 6.84 3.09
C ILE A 73 9.40 5.73 3.10
N ASN A 74 10.44 5.88 2.28
CA ASN A 74 11.42 4.85 2.00
C ASN A 74 10.74 3.52 1.60
N GLY A 75 9.83 3.55 0.63
CA GLY A 75 9.15 2.38 0.08
C GLY A 75 8.49 1.44 1.11
N PHE A 76 8.36 0.18 0.73
CA PHE A 76 7.80 -0.90 1.55
C PHE A 76 8.90 -1.55 2.40
N SER A 77 8.55 -2.17 3.53
CA SER A 77 9.50 -3.03 4.26
C SER A 77 9.79 -4.31 3.48
N ASN A 78 11.05 -4.77 3.51
CA ASN A 78 11.45 -6.07 2.96
C ASN A 78 11.48 -7.18 4.03
N ASP A 79 11.08 -6.90 5.27
CA ASP A 79 11.15 -7.85 6.38
C ASP A 79 9.88 -8.73 6.50
N TYR A 80 8.95 -8.61 5.54
CA TYR A 80 7.72 -9.40 5.49
C TYR A 80 7.85 -10.54 4.49
N TRP A 81 7.69 -11.75 5.02
CA TRP A 81 7.65 -12.99 4.26
C TRP A 81 6.33 -13.69 4.61
N GLY A 82 5.57 -14.12 3.61
CA GLY A 82 4.21 -14.64 3.79
C GLY A 82 3.15 -13.55 3.99
N TRP A 83 1.91 -13.96 4.28
CA TRP A 83 0.76 -13.06 4.30
C TRP A 83 0.62 -12.28 5.61
N GLY A 84 0.57 -10.95 5.52
CA GLY A 84 0.07 -10.06 6.57
C GLY A 84 1.11 -9.19 7.27
N GLY A 85 0.69 -7.94 7.53
CA GLY A 85 1.37 -6.93 8.32
C GLY A 85 2.24 -5.94 7.52
N GLU A 86 2.50 -6.20 6.25
CA GLU A 86 3.21 -5.34 5.32
C GLU A 86 2.42 -4.08 4.99
N ASP A 87 1.11 -4.21 4.77
CA ASP A 87 0.22 -3.08 4.45
C ASP A 87 0.02 -2.15 5.64
N ASP A 88 -0.07 -2.73 6.83
CA ASP A 88 -0.11 -1.96 8.07
C ASP A 88 1.22 -1.20 8.27
N ASP A 89 2.35 -1.78 7.83
CA ASP A 89 3.67 -1.15 8.00
C ASP A 89 3.80 0.00 7.03
N LEU A 90 3.33 -0.19 5.81
CA LEU A 90 3.21 0.86 4.82
C LEU A 90 2.34 2.00 5.34
N SER A 91 1.17 1.71 5.93
CA SER A 91 0.32 2.72 6.56
C SER A 91 1.06 3.50 7.66
N GLU A 92 1.82 2.80 8.51
CA GLU A 92 2.60 3.45 9.57
C GLU A 92 3.74 4.29 9.00
N ARG A 93 4.42 3.87 7.93
CA ARG A 93 5.42 4.69 7.23
C ARG A 93 4.83 5.95 6.61
N VAL A 94 3.68 5.84 5.96
CA VAL A 94 2.90 6.99 5.44
C VAL A 94 2.63 7.98 6.57
N ARG A 95 2.16 7.49 7.73
CA ARG A 95 1.91 8.32 8.91
C ARG A 95 3.18 8.96 9.48
N LEU A 96 4.30 8.20 9.54
CA LEU A 96 5.58 8.67 10.05
C LEU A 96 6.23 9.73 9.16
N ALA A 97 6.01 9.66 7.85
CA ALA A 97 6.44 10.68 6.89
C ALA A 97 5.52 11.93 6.89
N GLY A 98 4.51 11.98 7.76
CA GLY A 98 3.61 13.14 7.92
C GLY A 98 2.43 13.17 6.95
N PHE A 99 2.24 12.11 6.15
CA PHE A 99 1.10 12.02 5.25
C PHE A 99 -0.16 11.48 5.96
N LYS A 100 -1.30 11.67 5.30
CA LYS A 100 -2.62 11.17 5.68
C LYS A 100 -3.15 10.34 4.52
N ILE A 101 -3.81 9.23 4.80
CA ILE A 101 -4.40 8.38 3.76
C ILE A 101 -5.66 9.06 3.19
N ALA A 102 -5.65 9.35 1.89
CA ALA A 102 -6.81 9.83 1.15
C ALA A 102 -7.66 8.64 0.65
N ARG A 103 -8.98 8.84 0.57
CA ARG A 103 -9.94 7.82 0.11
C ARG A 103 -11.05 8.49 -0.68
N TYR A 104 -11.51 7.84 -1.75
CA TYR A 104 -12.82 8.16 -2.31
C TYR A 104 -13.94 7.68 -1.37
N PRO A 105 -15.17 8.21 -1.51
CA PRO A 105 -16.34 7.65 -0.85
C PRO A 105 -16.47 6.15 -1.15
N GLY A 106 -16.88 5.35 -0.16
CA GLY A 106 -17.01 3.89 -0.31
C GLY A 106 -18.01 3.45 -1.40
N LYS A 107 -18.91 4.33 -1.85
CA LYS A 107 -19.80 4.08 -2.99
C LYS A 107 -19.07 4.09 -4.35
N ILE A 108 -17.95 4.80 -4.45
CA ILE A 108 -17.10 4.90 -5.66
C ILE A 108 -15.95 3.90 -5.56
N ALA A 109 -15.33 3.79 -4.39
CA ALA A 109 -14.16 2.93 -4.17
C ALA A 109 -14.55 1.45 -3.90
N ARG A 110 -15.47 0.91 -4.71
CA ARG A 110 -15.93 -0.49 -4.62
C ARG A 110 -15.07 -1.42 -5.45
N TYR A 111 -14.77 -2.59 -4.89
CA TYR A 111 -14.02 -3.64 -5.56
C TYR A 111 -14.65 -5.01 -5.38
N LYS A 112 -14.53 -5.82 -6.42
CA LYS A 112 -14.86 -7.24 -6.42
C LYS A 112 -13.58 -8.06 -6.26
N MET A 113 -13.53 -8.95 -5.28
CA MET A 113 -12.44 -9.92 -5.13
C MET A 113 -12.75 -11.20 -5.91
N ILE A 114 -11.81 -11.61 -6.77
CA ILE A 114 -11.79 -12.92 -7.42
C ILE A 114 -11.61 -13.97 -6.32
N LYS A 115 -12.44 -15.01 -6.30
CA LYS A 115 -12.41 -16.02 -5.24
C LYS A 115 -11.13 -16.86 -5.33
N HIS A 116 -10.43 -16.97 -4.21
CA HIS A 116 -9.27 -17.84 -4.04
C HIS A 116 -9.22 -18.38 -2.59
N ASN A 117 -8.41 -19.42 -2.35
CA ASN A 117 -8.19 -19.94 -1.01
C ASN A 117 -7.30 -18.98 -0.20
N SER A 118 -7.61 -18.79 1.07
CA SER A 118 -6.82 -17.97 1.98
C SER A 118 -5.47 -18.65 2.29
N GLU A 119 -4.40 -17.88 2.33
CA GLU A 119 -3.12 -18.32 2.88
C GLU A 119 -3.09 -18.22 4.41
N SER A 120 -2.18 -18.97 5.03
CA SER A 120 -1.93 -18.87 6.47
C SER A 120 -1.29 -17.53 6.80
N SER A 121 -1.91 -16.79 7.73
CA SER A 121 -1.45 -15.47 8.13
C SER A 121 -0.22 -15.52 9.05
N ASN A 122 0.62 -14.50 8.92
CA ASN A 122 1.69 -14.23 9.87
C ASN A 122 1.11 -14.02 11.29
N PRO A 123 1.83 -14.47 12.34
CA PRO A 123 1.38 -14.30 13.71
C PRO A 123 1.25 -12.82 14.07
N ILE A 124 0.21 -12.48 14.84
CA ILE A 124 -0.03 -11.11 15.30
C ILE A 124 1.17 -10.60 16.09
N ASN A 125 1.76 -9.49 15.64
CA ASN A 125 2.91 -8.89 16.29
C ASN A 125 2.48 -7.81 17.29
N LYS A 126 2.48 -8.13 18.59
CA LYS A 126 2.15 -7.17 19.67
C LYS A 126 3.06 -5.94 19.72
N SER A 127 4.25 -5.98 19.09
CA SER A 127 5.23 -4.89 19.07
C SER A 127 5.28 -4.12 17.74
N PHE A 128 4.26 -4.30 16.90
CA PHE A 128 4.18 -3.80 15.52
C PHE A 128 4.67 -2.35 15.35
N GLY A 129 4.05 -1.38 16.05
CA GLY A 129 4.38 0.04 15.87
C GLY A 129 5.81 0.41 16.25
N LYS A 130 6.40 -0.24 17.26
CA LYS A 130 7.81 -0.02 17.64
C LYS A 130 8.77 -0.54 16.55
N ARG A 131 8.46 -1.70 15.97
CA ARG A 131 9.26 -2.30 14.89
C ARG A 131 9.16 -1.50 13.60
N SER A 132 7.95 -1.07 13.23
CA SER A 132 7.74 -0.22 12.06
C SER A 132 8.57 1.07 12.12
N LYS A 133 8.51 1.80 13.25
CA LYS A 133 9.36 2.98 13.49
C LYS A 133 10.85 2.70 13.37
N LYS A 134 11.31 1.56 13.91
CA LYS A 134 12.72 1.15 13.82
C LYS A 134 13.13 0.87 12.38
N ARG A 135 12.29 0.17 11.62
CA ARG A 135 12.51 -0.19 10.22
C ARG A 135 12.57 1.03 9.31
N PHE A 136 11.59 1.92 9.45
CA PHE A 136 11.56 3.20 8.75
C PHE A 136 12.89 3.97 8.93
N LYS A 137 13.40 4.06 10.17
CA LYS A 137 14.69 4.73 10.46
C LYS A 137 15.92 3.96 10.00
N LYS A 138 15.89 2.63 10.03
CA LYS A 138 17.04 1.78 9.69
C LYS A 138 17.35 1.82 8.18
N GLY A 139 16.38 2.17 7.34
CA GLY A 139 16.55 2.07 5.90
C GLY A 139 16.41 0.62 5.40
N ASP A 140 15.47 -0.14 5.95
CA ASP A 140 15.26 -1.56 5.61
C ASP A 140 14.69 -1.79 4.20
N SER A 141 14.15 -0.73 3.59
CA SER A 141 13.75 -0.74 2.20
C SER A 141 14.96 -0.55 1.28
N VAL A 142 14.97 -1.29 0.19
CA VAL A 142 16.07 -1.37 -0.78
C VAL A 142 16.19 -0.11 -1.66
N LEU A 143 15.33 0.91 -1.47
CA LEU A 143 15.42 2.14 -2.26
C LEU A 143 16.76 2.85 -2.10
N ASN A 144 17.37 2.78 -0.92
CA ASN A 144 18.68 3.40 -0.65
C ASN A 144 19.87 2.60 -1.20
N ILE A 145 19.65 1.46 -1.87
CA ILE A 145 20.72 0.58 -2.37
C ILE A 145 20.79 0.60 -3.90
N ILE A 146 19.72 1.00 -4.60
CA ILE A 146 19.59 0.83 -6.06
C ILE A 146 19.37 2.16 -6.81
N ILE A 147 19.12 3.25 -6.10
CA ILE A 147 18.93 4.59 -6.69
C ILE A 147 20.16 5.46 -6.36
N ASP A 148 21.32 5.06 -6.87
CA ASP A 148 22.51 5.91 -7.04
C ASP A 148 23.18 5.51 -8.36
#